data_AF-A0A4V2K463-F1
#
_entry.id   AF-A0A4V2K463-F1
#
_cell.length_a   1.000
_cell.length_b   1.000
_cell.length_c   1.000
_cell.angle_alpha   90.00
_cell.angle_beta   90.00
_cell.angle_gamma   90.00
#
_symmetry.space_group_name_H-M   'P 1'
#
loop_
_entity.id
_entity.type
_entity.pdbx_description
1 polymer ?
#
loop_
_entity_poly.entity_id
_entity_poly.type
_entity_poly.pdbx_seq_one_letter_code
_entity_poly.pdbx_strand_id
1 'polypeptide(L)'
;MATTQHYLWAAGHFLLLICSLRYFLAKLLFRAVSSFWYKASFTGALVSYAIVCQKSLGVPQPNAAWIKRALLDENVQYFLLAFWWWTSRPVTFALLPYAIFSLFHALTFTRTTLMPQFLPPGPPAQQGAAPTPHPLAKKLQLWVKANYDNAMKAVAFTELLIMGRVIFGTLTFRDALLSPFVYAFFLRQRWYQSKFTREAIAFVHAKILGFVNSPGKPPVLSQVYTQFAGIIARFGGSSLTAAAGPNAAGAGAGAGAGAGARRQ
;
A
#
# COMPACT_ATOMS: atom_id res chain seq x y z
N MET A 1 5.50 -27.11 -2.57
CA MET A 1 6.38 -26.24 -3.38
C MET A 1 5.61 -24.97 -3.75
N ALA A 2 6.27 -23.83 -3.94
CA ALA A 2 5.59 -22.63 -4.45
C ALA A 2 5.22 -22.80 -5.94
N THR A 3 4.08 -22.28 -6.35
CA THR A 3 3.65 -22.32 -7.76
C THR A 3 4.42 -21.30 -8.60
N THR A 4 4.48 -21.49 -9.92
CA THR A 4 5.09 -20.53 -10.87
C THR A 4 4.51 -19.11 -10.68
N GLN A 5 3.19 -19.01 -10.48
CA GLN A 5 2.52 -17.75 -10.19
C GLN A 5 3.02 -17.08 -8.91
N HIS A 6 3.31 -17.85 -7.85
CA HIS A 6 3.85 -17.31 -6.60
C HIS A 6 5.29 -16.78 -6.78
N TYR A 7 6.12 -17.44 -7.60
CA TYR A 7 7.46 -16.94 -7.94
C TYR A 7 7.40 -15.66 -8.79
N LEU A 8 6.51 -15.58 -9.78
CA LEU A 8 6.32 -14.37 -10.59
C LEU A 8 5.86 -13.18 -9.76
N TRP A 9 4.90 -13.43 -8.86
CA TRP A 9 4.43 -12.44 -7.90
C TRP A 9 5.56 -11.91 -7.02
N ALA A 10 6.42 -12.80 -6.50
CA ALA A 10 7.56 -12.42 -5.69
C ALA A 10 8.60 -11.64 -6.51
N ALA A 11 8.90 -12.09 -7.73
CA ALA A 11 9.84 -11.43 -8.64
C ALA A 11 9.45 -9.98 -8.92
N GLY A 12 8.15 -9.69 -9.10
CA GLY A 12 7.65 -8.33 -9.24
C GLY A 12 7.97 -7.45 -8.01
N HIS A 13 7.79 -7.99 -6.79
CA HIS A 13 8.14 -7.28 -5.56
C HIS A 13 9.65 -7.06 -5.39
N PHE A 14 10.47 -8.06 -5.71
CA PHE A 14 11.94 -7.91 -5.67
C PHE A 14 12.43 -6.88 -6.69
N LEU A 15 11.91 -6.90 -7.91
CA LEU A 15 12.21 -5.89 -8.94
C LEU A 15 11.85 -4.50 -8.42
N LEU A 16 10.65 -4.35 -7.86
CA LEU A 16 10.20 -3.08 -7.29
C LEU A 16 11.15 -2.57 -6.21
N LEU A 17 11.52 -3.42 -5.26
CA LEU A 17 12.42 -3.04 -4.16
C LEU A 17 13.79 -2.59 -4.65
N ILE A 18 14.42 -3.37 -5.53
CA ILE A 18 15.76 -3.07 -6.02
C ILE A 18 15.75 -1.76 -6.82
N CYS A 19 14.78 -1.59 -7.71
CA CYS A 19 14.67 -0.41 -8.55
C CYS A 19 14.30 0.84 -7.73
N SER A 20 13.38 0.72 -6.77
CA SER A 20 12.97 1.84 -5.90
C SER A 20 14.09 2.25 -4.96
N LEU A 21 14.83 1.31 -4.36
CA LEU A 21 16.00 1.60 -3.53
C LEU A 21 17.05 2.39 -4.32
N ARG A 22 17.38 1.94 -5.53
CA ARG A 22 18.31 2.68 -6.41
C ARG A 22 17.78 4.08 -6.72
N TYR A 23 16.48 4.20 -7.02
CA TYR A 23 15.87 5.50 -7.32
C TYR A 23 15.93 6.44 -6.12
N PHE A 24 15.61 5.95 -4.91
CA PHE A 24 15.71 6.74 -3.67
C PHE A 24 17.14 7.13 -3.34
N LEU A 25 18.10 6.21 -3.41
CA LEU A 25 19.50 6.49 -3.15
C LEU A 25 20.04 7.57 -4.09
N ALA A 26 19.72 7.49 -5.39
CA ALA A 26 20.14 8.53 -6.32
C ALA A 26 19.51 9.89 -5.98
N LYS A 27 18.22 9.95 -5.63
CA LYS A 27 17.58 11.20 -5.21
C LYS A 27 18.14 11.76 -3.90
N LEU A 28 18.43 10.90 -2.92
CA LEU A 28 19.01 11.28 -1.64
C LEU A 28 20.44 11.82 -1.80
N LEU A 29 21.22 11.23 -2.69
CA LEU A 29 22.59 11.64 -3.00
C LEU A 29 22.66 12.76 -4.05
N PHE A 30 21.52 13.36 -4.41
CA PHE A 30 21.41 14.41 -5.44
C PHE A 30 22.01 14.03 -6.80
N ARG A 31 21.97 12.75 -7.16
CA ARG A 31 22.47 12.22 -8.43
C ARG A 31 21.36 12.10 -9.47
N ALA A 32 21.73 12.21 -10.74
CA ALA A 32 20.85 11.91 -11.85
C ALA A 32 20.43 10.42 -11.81
N VAL A 33 19.15 10.16 -12.11
CA VAL A 33 18.62 8.79 -12.20
C VAL A 33 17.66 8.71 -13.37
N SER A 34 17.85 7.69 -14.21
CA SER A 34 16.97 7.43 -15.33
C SER A 34 15.55 7.11 -14.85
N SER A 35 14.56 7.62 -15.57
CA SER A 35 13.14 7.28 -15.37
C SER A 35 12.88 5.77 -15.54
N PHE A 36 13.78 5.04 -16.21
CA PHE A 36 13.75 3.59 -16.29
C PHE A 36 13.58 2.93 -14.92
N TRP A 37 14.34 3.36 -13.90
CA TRP A 37 14.26 2.76 -12.56
C TRP A 37 12.90 2.99 -11.89
N TYR A 38 12.28 4.14 -12.14
CA TYR A 38 10.93 4.44 -11.68
C TYR A 38 9.89 3.56 -12.39
N LYS A 39 9.96 3.47 -13.73
CA LYS A 39 9.03 2.66 -14.53
C LYS A 39 9.21 1.16 -14.27
N ALA A 40 10.44 0.69 -14.09
CA ALA A 40 10.74 -0.70 -13.70
C ALA A 40 10.14 -1.03 -12.33
N SER A 41 10.19 -0.09 -11.38
CA SER A 41 9.55 -0.27 -10.07
C SER A 41 8.04 -0.48 -10.22
N PHE A 42 7.35 0.39 -10.97
CA PHE A 42 5.92 0.23 -11.20
C PHE A 42 5.57 -0.94 -12.13
N THR A 43 6.48 -1.38 -12.99
CA THR A 43 6.30 -2.63 -13.75
C THR A 43 6.30 -3.83 -12.81
N GLY A 44 7.21 -3.86 -11.83
CA GLY A 44 7.18 -4.84 -10.75
C GLY A 44 5.87 -4.80 -9.95
N ALA A 45 5.38 -3.59 -9.62
CA ALA A 45 4.08 -3.42 -8.97
C ALA A 45 2.94 -4.01 -9.81
N LEU A 46 2.86 -3.64 -11.10
CA LEU A 46 1.80 -4.07 -12.01
C LEU A 46 1.77 -5.60 -12.12
N VAL A 47 2.91 -6.26 -12.25
CA VAL A 47 2.99 -7.73 -12.27
C VAL A 47 2.46 -8.33 -10.97
N SER A 48 2.97 -7.89 -9.82
CA SER A 48 2.55 -8.43 -8.53
C SER A 48 1.07 -8.19 -8.25
N TYR A 49 0.58 -6.97 -8.47
CA TYR A 49 -0.81 -6.62 -8.21
C TYR A 49 -1.77 -7.26 -9.21
N ALA A 50 -1.41 -7.46 -10.48
CA ALA A 50 -2.24 -8.21 -11.43
C ALA A 50 -2.50 -9.64 -10.93
N ILE A 51 -1.46 -10.30 -10.42
CA ILE A 51 -1.54 -11.65 -9.86
C ILE A 51 -2.44 -11.68 -8.61
N VAL A 52 -2.32 -10.70 -7.73
CA VAL A 52 -3.17 -10.61 -6.53
C VAL A 52 -4.62 -10.31 -6.90
N CYS A 53 -4.85 -9.40 -7.86
CA CYS A 53 -6.20 -9.10 -8.35
C CYS A 53 -6.88 -10.34 -8.94
N GLN A 54 -6.17 -11.10 -9.78
CA GLN A 54 -6.68 -12.38 -10.32
C GLN A 54 -7.02 -13.37 -9.19
N LYS A 55 -6.17 -13.46 -8.16
CA LYS A 55 -6.41 -14.34 -7.02
C LYS A 55 -7.62 -13.92 -6.19
N SER A 56 -7.83 -12.62 -5.99
CA SER A 56 -8.95 -12.09 -5.19
C SER A 56 -10.29 -12.10 -5.94
N LEU A 57 -10.28 -11.90 -7.25
CA LEU A 57 -11.48 -11.67 -8.06
C LEU A 57 -11.82 -12.79 -9.03
N GLY A 58 -10.90 -13.73 -9.28
CA GLY A 58 -11.05 -14.76 -10.30
C GLY A 58 -11.01 -14.18 -11.73
N VAL A 59 -11.63 -14.91 -12.66
CA VAL A 59 -11.72 -14.49 -14.07
C VAL A 59 -12.61 -13.25 -14.18
N PRO A 60 -12.17 -12.17 -14.84
CA PRO A 60 -13.01 -10.99 -15.08
C PRO A 60 -14.34 -11.33 -15.74
N GLN A 61 -15.42 -10.79 -15.19
CA GLN A 61 -16.76 -10.94 -15.74
C GLN A 61 -17.33 -9.55 -16.07
N PRO A 62 -17.87 -9.33 -17.28
CA PRO A 62 -18.42 -8.04 -17.69
C PRO A 62 -19.83 -7.83 -17.11
N ASN A 63 -19.96 -7.89 -15.78
CA ASN A 63 -21.21 -7.66 -15.07
C ASN A 63 -21.02 -6.70 -13.88
N ALA A 64 -22.10 -6.03 -13.49
CA ALA A 64 -22.08 -5.01 -12.45
C ALA A 64 -21.60 -5.54 -11.08
N ALA A 65 -21.91 -6.80 -10.75
CA ALA A 65 -21.51 -7.41 -9.48
C ALA A 65 -19.99 -7.59 -9.40
N TRP A 66 -19.37 -8.08 -10.48
CA TRP A 66 -17.92 -8.24 -10.56
C TRP A 66 -17.21 -6.88 -10.57
N ILE A 67 -17.71 -5.92 -11.35
CA ILE A 67 -17.14 -4.56 -11.40
C ILE A 67 -17.21 -3.90 -10.03
N LYS A 68 -18.35 -3.99 -9.33
CA LYS A 68 -18.50 -3.45 -7.97
C LYS A 68 -17.49 -4.07 -7.00
N ARG A 69 -17.29 -5.39 -7.06
CA ARG A 69 -16.26 -6.07 -6.25
C ARG A 69 -14.87 -5.57 -6.58
N ALA A 70 -14.52 -5.44 -7.86
CA ALA A 70 -13.22 -4.96 -8.29
C ALA A 70 -12.94 -3.53 -7.82
N LEU A 71 -13.93 -2.63 -7.92
CA LEU A 71 -13.78 -1.24 -7.48
C LEU A 71 -13.59 -1.08 -5.96
N LEU A 72 -14.12 -2.03 -5.17
CA LEU A 72 -14.00 -2.04 -3.72
C LEU A 72 -12.77 -2.82 -3.20
N ASP A 73 -12.08 -3.55 -4.07
CA ASP A 73 -10.88 -4.32 -3.72
C ASP A 73 -9.64 -3.41 -3.65
N GLU A 74 -8.95 -3.42 -2.51
CA GLU A 74 -7.77 -2.57 -2.29
C GLU A 74 -6.64 -2.88 -3.28
N ASN A 75 -6.48 -4.14 -3.70
CA ASN A 75 -5.42 -4.54 -4.62
C ASN A 75 -5.68 -3.99 -6.01
N VAL A 76 -6.94 -3.96 -6.45
CA VAL A 76 -7.30 -3.33 -7.73
C VAL A 76 -7.04 -1.82 -7.68
N GLN A 77 -7.34 -1.17 -6.55
CA GLN A 77 -7.10 0.26 -6.41
C GLN A 77 -5.60 0.58 -6.50
N TYR A 78 -4.75 -0.20 -5.83
CA TYR A 78 -3.30 -0.09 -5.99
C TYR A 78 -2.82 -0.48 -7.39
N PHE A 79 -3.43 -1.46 -8.05
CA PHE A 79 -3.09 -1.81 -9.44
C PHE A 79 -3.36 -0.62 -10.39
N LEU A 80 -4.54 -0.02 -10.32
CA LEU A 80 -4.92 1.13 -11.13
C LEU A 80 -4.04 2.34 -10.82
N LEU A 81 -3.71 2.56 -9.54
CA LEU A 81 -2.82 3.63 -9.14
C LEU A 81 -1.38 3.38 -9.62
N ALA A 82 -0.88 2.14 -9.59
CA ALA A 82 0.42 1.78 -10.15
C ALA A 82 0.47 2.05 -11.65
N PHE A 83 -0.61 1.74 -12.37
CA PHE A 83 -0.73 2.05 -13.80
C PHE A 83 -0.69 3.57 -14.05
N TRP A 84 -1.41 4.36 -13.24
CA TRP A 84 -1.36 5.82 -13.31
C TRP A 84 0.06 6.37 -13.12
N TRP A 85 0.80 5.90 -12.12
CA TRP A 85 2.20 6.31 -11.92
C TRP A 85 3.12 5.82 -13.04
N TRP A 86 2.85 4.63 -13.58
CA TRP A 86 3.58 4.07 -14.70
C TRP A 86 3.36 4.84 -16.01
N THR A 87 2.26 5.56 -16.21
CA THR A 87 2.04 6.39 -17.42
C THR A 87 2.36 7.87 -17.20
N SER A 88 2.25 8.37 -15.97
CA SER A 88 2.45 9.79 -15.65
C SER A 88 3.93 10.18 -15.45
N ARG A 89 4.16 11.49 -15.25
CA ARG A 89 5.48 12.03 -14.88
C ARG A 89 5.90 11.51 -13.50
N PRO A 90 7.19 11.18 -13.28
CA PRO A 90 7.61 10.59 -12.01
C PRO A 90 7.35 11.47 -10.78
N VAL A 91 6.58 10.92 -9.84
CA VAL A 91 6.42 11.46 -8.48
C VAL A 91 7.17 10.54 -7.52
N THR A 92 8.35 10.95 -7.04
CA THR A 92 9.24 10.10 -6.22
C THR A 92 8.52 9.50 -5.01
N PHE A 93 7.73 10.29 -4.27
CA PHE A 93 7.02 9.83 -3.08
C PHE A 93 6.01 8.71 -3.39
N ALA A 94 5.50 8.62 -4.61
CA ALA A 94 4.58 7.56 -5.01
C ALA A 94 5.20 6.16 -4.95
N LEU A 95 6.53 6.03 -5.00
CA LEU A 95 7.21 4.74 -4.86
C LEU A 95 7.17 4.20 -3.43
N LEU A 96 7.12 5.08 -2.43
CA LEU A 96 7.39 4.69 -1.04
C LEU A 96 6.32 3.73 -0.46
N PRO A 97 5.00 3.94 -0.67
CA PRO A 97 4.00 2.96 -0.26
C PRO A 97 4.25 1.58 -0.87
N TYR A 98 4.49 1.52 -2.18
CA TYR A 98 4.72 0.26 -2.89
C TYR A 98 6.03 -0.43 -2.47
N ALA A 99 7.08 0.34 -2.19
CA ALA A 99 8.34 -0.18 -1.68
C ALA A 99 8.16 -0.79 -0.29
N ILE A 100 7.39 -0.13 0.59
CA ILE A 100 7.06 -0.68 1.91
C ILE A 100 6.26 -1.99 1.76
N PHE A 101 5.18 -2.02 0.99
CA PHE A 101 4.41 -3.26 0.79
C PHE A 101 5.28 -4.38 0.19
N SER A 102 6.10 -4.05 -0.82
CA SER A 102 6.99 -5.01 -1.45
C SER A 102 8.04 -5.55 -0.48
N LEU A 103 8.52 -4.74 0.47
CA LEU A 103 9.45 -5.19 1.50
C LEU A 103 8.80 -6.28 2.34
N PHE A 104 7.59 -6.04 2.86
CA PHE A 104 6.89 -7.03 3.68
C PHE A 104 6.55 -8.31 2.90
N HIS A 105 6.18 -8.19 1.63
CA HIS A 105 5.93 -9.34 0.75
C HIS A 105 7.21 -10.13 0.46
N ALA A 106 8.30 -9.45 0.10
CA ALA A 106 9.60 -10.09 -0.16
C ALA A 106 10.15 -10.77 1.09
N LEU A 107 10.08 -10.14 2.27
CA LEU A 107 10.51 -10.76 3.53
C LEU A 107 9.65 -11.97 3.89
N THR A 108 8.34 -11.88 3.68
CA THR A 108 7.42 -13.02 3.91
C THR A 108 7.75 -14.18 2.98
N PHE A 109 7.91 -13.91 1.68
CA PHE A 109 8.28 -14.90 0.68
C PHE A 109 9.63 -15.56 1.00
N THR A 110 10.65 -14.76 1.32
CA THR A 110 11.95 -15.25 1.76
C THR A 110 11.81 -16.20 2.94
N ARG A 111 11.02 -15.82 3.96
CA ARG A 111 10.81 -16.65 5.15
C ARG A 111 10.06 -17.95 4.86
N THR A 112 8.99 -17.90 4.06
CA THR A 112 8.06 -19.04 3.91
C THR A 112 8.39 -19.94 2.73
N THR A 113 9.20 -19.47 1.79
CA THR A 113 9.46 -20.18 0.52
C THR A 113 10.93 -20.38 0.25
N LEU A 114 11.78 -19.37 0.43
CA LEU A 114 13.22 -19.51 0.15
C LEU A 114 13.98 -20.18 1.30
N MET A 115 13.81 -19.68 2.53
CA MET A 115 14.53 -20.20 3.70
C MET A 115 14.37 -21.72 3.90
N PRO A 116 13.17 -22.33 3.81
CA PRO A 116 13.02 -23.78 3.98
C PRO A 116 13.72 -24.64 2.91
N GLN A 117 14.14 -24.05 1.77
CA GLN A 117 14.85 -24.78 0.72
C GLN A 117 16.34 -24.96 1.05
N PHE A 118 16.89 -24.12 1.92
CA PHE A 118 18.34 -24.09 2.20
C PHE A 118 18.67 -24.15 3.69
N LEU A 119 17.68 -24.00 4.57
CA LEU A 119 17.85 -24.06 6.03
C LEU A 119 17.14 -25.29 6.59
N PRO A 120 17.81 -26.07 7.46
CA PRO A 120 17.17 -27.21 8.11
C PRO A 120 16.05 -26.75 9.04
N PRO A 121 14.96 -27.51 9.19
CA PRO A 121 13.95 -27.20 10.19
C PRO A 121 14.51 -27.39 11.62
N GLY A 122 13.94 -26.67 12.58
CA GLY A 122 14.23 -26.86 13.99
C GLY A 122 13.59 -28.15 14.54
N PRO A 123 14.05 -28.63 15.70
CA PRO A 123 13.48 -29.81 16.33
C PRO A 123 11.98 -29.60 16.63
N PRO A 124 11.15 -30.67 16.58
CA PRO A 124 9.76 -30.61 17.03
C PRO A 124 9.66 -30.15 18.48
N ALA A 125 8.61 -29.40 18.80
CA ALA A 125 8.38 -28.93 20.17
C ALA A 125 7.95 -30.07 21.12
N GLN A 126 7.36 -31.13 20.57
CA GLN A 126 6.84 -32.30 21.27
C GLN A 126 7.04 -33.54 20.37
N GLN A 127 7.09 -34.72 20.96
CA GLN A 127 7.21 -35.98 20.23
C GLN A 127 5.98 -36.17 19.32
N GLY A 128 6.19 -36.40 18.02
CA GLY A 128 5.12 -36.47 17.01
C GLY A 128 4.62 -35.13 16.46
N ALA A 129 5.12 -33.99 16.96
CA ALA A 129 4.76 -32.68 16.41
C ALA A 129 5.52 -32.36 15.12
N ALA A 130 4.99 -31.40 14.36
CA ALA A 130 5.68 -30.87 13.19
C ALA A 130 7.00 -30.17 13.59
N PRO A 131 8.04 -30.23 12.73
CA PRO A 131 9.28 -29.49 12.96
C PRO A 131 9.03 -27.99 13.12
N THR A 132 9.82 -27.35 13.99
CA THR A 132 9.69 -25.90 14.21
C THR A 132 10.41 -25.11 13.11
N PRO A 133 10.01 -23.85 12.83
CA PRO A 133 10.74 -23.02 11.89
C PRO A 133 12.19 -22.79 12.34
N HIS A 134 13.13 -22.75 11.39
CA HIS A 134 14.52 -22.41 11.67
C HIS A 134 14.64 -21.08 12.45
N PRO A 135 15.58 -20.92 13.41
CA PRO A 135 15.69 -19.71 14.24
C PRO A 135 15.75 -18.40 13.45
N LEU A 136 16.41 -18.39 12.28
CA LEU A 136 16.46 -17.22 11.39
C LEU A 136 15.07 -16.85 10.84
N ALA A 137 14.26 -17.83 10.46
CA ALA A 137 12.90 -17.60 9.99
C ALA A 137 12.00 -17.04 11.12
N LYS A 138 12.21 -17.51 12.36
CA LYS A 138 11.53 -16.97 13.55
C LYS A 138 11.96 -15.54 13.84
N LYS A 139 13.26 -15.22 13.82
CA LYS A 139 13.78 -13.85 13.98
C LYS A 139 13.20 -12.90 12.93
N LEU A 140 13.17 -13.31 11.67
CA LEU A 140 12.61 -12.51 10.58
C LEU A 140 11.11 -12.27 10.76
N GLN A 141 10.34 -13.28 11.19
CA GLN A 141 8.92 -13.12 11.52
C GLN A 141 8.70 -12.10 12.64
N LEU A 142 9.50 -12.16 13.70
CA LEU A 142 9.38 -11.22 14.82
C LEU A 142 9.70 -9.79 14.39
N TRP A 143 10.74 -9.61 13.57
CA TRP A 143 11.08 -8.30 12.99
C TRP A 143 9.93 -7.76 12.14
N VAL A 144 9.36 -8.58 11.25
CA VAL A 144 8.20 -8.20 10.42
C VAL A 144 7.04 -7.74 11.31
N LYS A 145 6.68 -8.53 12.33
CA LYS A 145 5.58 -8.16 13.25
C LYS A 145 5.85 -6.86 14.00
N ALA A 146 7.07 -6.69 14.52
CA ALA A 146 7.44 -5.51 15.30
C ALA A 146 7.45 -4.21 14.49
N ASN A 147 7.67 -4.29 13.17
CA ASN A 147 7.79 -3.12 12.31
C ASN A 147 6.55 -2.84 11.46
N TYR A 148 5.59 -3.78 11.37
CA TYR A 148 4.45 -3.66 10.48
C TYR A 148 3.60 -2.41 10.73
N ASP A 149 3.16 -2.20 11.97
CA ASP A 149 2.27 -1.07 12.29
C ASP A 149 2.95 0.28 12.06
N ASN A 150 4.23 0.41 12.40
CA ASN A 150 5.00 1.63 12.13
C ASN A 150 5.14 1.88 10.63
N ALA A 151 5.40 0.83 9.85
CA ALA A 151 5.47 0.94 8.40
C ALA A 151 4.12 1.32 7.78
N MET A 152 3.00 0.78 8.28
CA MET A 152 1.67 1.14 7.79
C MET A 152 1.29 2.59 8.15
N LYS A 153 1.71 3.09 9.30
CA LYS A 153 1.61 4.52 9.63
C LYS A 153 2.42 5.37 8.65
N ALA A 154 3.67 4.97 8.36
CA ALA A 154 4.51 5.66 7.39
C ALA A 154 3.88 5.68 5.99
N VAL A 155 3.27 4.58 5.56
CA VAL A 155 2.48 4.53 4.31
C VAL A 155 1.36 5.55 4.36
N ALA A 156 0.51 5.54 5.39
CA ALA A 156 -0.64 6.44 5.49
C ALA A 156 -0.24 7.92 5.44
N PHE A 157 0.80 8.33 6.18
CA PHE A 157 1.30 9.70 6.13
C PHE A 157 1.91 10.05 4.76
N THR A 158 2.60 9.10 4.14
CA THR A 158 3.15 9.29 2.79
C THR A 158 2.04 9.46 1.77
N GLU A 159 0.92 8.72 1.89
CA GLU A 159 -0.23 8.89 1.02
C GLU A 159 -0.80 10.32 1.13
N LEU A 160 -0.94 10.86 2.34
CA LEU A 160 -1.36 12.25 2.53
C LEU A 160 -0.34 13.25 1.94
N LEU A 161 0.96 12.97 2.09
CA LEU A 161 2.02 13.79 1.49
C LEU A 161 1.96 13.78 -0.05
N ILE A 162 1.67 12.63 -0.67
CA ILE A 162 1.50 12.52 -2.12
C ILE A 162 0.34 13.40 -2.57
N MET A 163 -0.79 13.42 -1.83
CA MET A 163 -1.91 14.31 -2.15
C MET A 163 -1.49 15.78 -2.19
N GLY A 164 -0.81 16.26 -1.13
CA GLY A 164 -0.28 17.62 -1.12
C GLY A 164 0.68 17.89 -2.28
N ARG A 165 1.58 16.94 -2.57
CA ARG A 165 2.53 17.05 -3.68
C ARG A 165 1.85 17.10 -5.05
N VAL A 166 0.82 16.30 -5.33
CA VAL A 166 0.14 16.36 -6.64
C VAL A 166 -0.71 17.61 -6.81
N ILE A 167 -1.31 18.12 -5.73
CA ILE A 167 -1.99 19.44 -5.76
C ILE A 167 -0.98 20.52 -6.12
N PHE A 168 0.15 20.58 -5.41
CA PHE A 168 1.20 21.55 -5.69
C PHE A 168 1.78 21.40 -7.11
N GLY A 169 1.99 20.17 -7.57
CA GLY A 169 2.43 19.87 -8.93
C GLY A 169 1.43 20.34 -9.98
N THR A 170 0.15 20.25 -9.70
CA THR A 170 -0.92 20.73 -10.58
C THR A 170 -0.95 22.25 -10.64
N LEU A 171 -0.89 22.93 -9.49
CA LEU A 171 -0.86 24.40 -9.39
C LEU A 171 0.39 25.01 -10.06
N THR A 172 1.48 24.25 -10.14
CA THR A 172 2.72 24.65 -10.82
C THR A 172 2.83 24.11 -12.25
N PHE A 173 1.76 23.53 -12.80
CA PHE A 173 1.70 22.95 -14.16
C PHE A 173 2.74 21.84 -14.43
N ARG A 174 3.22 21.19 -13.37
CA ARG A 174 4.19 20.09 -13.43
C ARG A 174 3.52 18.72 -13.55
N ASP A 175 2.33 18.56 -12.98
CA ASP A 175 1.52 17.34 -13.05
C ASP A 175 0.24 17.60 -13.85
N ALA A 176 -0.40 16.55 -14.36
CA ALA A 176 -1.67 16.66 -15.08
C ALA A 176 -2.77 17.14 -14.13
N LEU A 177 -3.69 17.99 -14.63
CA LEU A 177 -4.85 18.50 -13.87
C LEU A 177 -5.71 17.38 -13.26
N LEU A 178 -5.71 16.19 -13.88
CA LEU A 178 -6.45 15.03 -13.42
C LEU A 178 -5.82 14.33 -12.19
N SER A 179 -4.52 14.56 -11.91
CA SER A 179 -3.77 13.83 -10.88
C SER A 179 -4.36 13.96 -9.46
N PRO A 180 -4.75 15.17 -8.98
CA PRO A 180 -5.37 15.32 -7.67
C PRO A 180 -6.70 14.58 -7.55
N PHE A 181 -7.50 14.53 -8.63
CA PHE A 181 -8.79 13.84 -8.62
C PHE A 181 -8.61 12.32 -8.53
N VAL A 182 -7.77 11.74 -9.39
CA VAL A 182 -7.43 10.31 -9.35
C VAL A 182 -6.93 9.93 -7.97
N TYR A 183 -6.03 10.74 -7.41
CA TYR A 183 -5.45 10.48 -6.10
C TYR A 183 -6.45 10.70 -4.95
N ALA A 184 -7.40 11.62 -5.08
CA ALA A 184 -8.46 11.85 -4.09
C ALA A 184 -9.42 10.67 -4.00
N PHE A 185 -9.81 10.10 -5.14
CA PHE A 185 -10.62 8.88 -5.17
C PHE A 185 -9.87 7.71 -4.53
N PHE A 186 -8.59 7.54 -4.82
CA PHE A 186 -7.75 6.55 -4.13
C PHE A 186 -7.75 6.78 -2.61
N LEU A 187 -7.44 7.98 -2.13
CA LEU A 187 -7.41 8.29 -0.69
C LEU A 187 -8.77 8.10 -0.01
N ARG A 188 -9.87 8.41 -0.70
CA ARG A 188 -11.21 8.13 -0.20
C ARG A 188 -11.44 6.63 0.02
N GLN A 189 -11.01 5.78 -0.89
CA GLN A 189 -11.11 4.34 -0.69
C GLN A 189 -10.24 3.87 0.48
N ARG A 190 -9.02 4.42 0.58
CA ARG A 190 -8.12 4.17 1.71
C ARG A 190 -8.74 4.56 3.05
N TRP A 191 -9.51 5.65 3.12
CA TRP A 191 -10.26 6.03 4.33
C TRP A 191 -11.20 4.92 4.82
N TYR A 192 -11.86 4.20 3.92
CA TYR A 192 -12.73 3.08 4.31
C TYR A 192 -11.95 1.82 4.71
N GLN A 193 -10.88 1.51 3.99
CA GLN A 193 -10.16 0.23 4.14
C GLN A 193 -9.05 0.26 5.21
N SER A 194 -8.49 1.42 5.53
CA SER A 194 -7.27 1.54 6.35
C SER A 194 -7.51 2.34 7.63
N LYS A 195 -7.35 1.66 8.79
CA LYS A 195 -7.32 2.34 10.10
C LYS A 195 -6.21 3.38 10.18
N PHE A 196 -5.04 3.08 9.62
CA PHE A 196 -3.87 3.96 9.64
C PHE A 196 -4.11 5.25 8.85
N THR A 197 -4.84 5.17 7.74
CA THR A 197 -5.22 6.33 6.94
C THR A 197 -6.20 7.21 7.71
N ARG A 198 -7.17 6.61 8.42
CA ARG A 198 -8.08 7.35 9.31
C ARG A 198 -7.33 8.07 10.45
N GLU A 199 -6.42 7.36 11.12
CA GLU A 199 -5.58 7.91 12.18
C GLU A 199 -4.67 9.04 11.67
N ALA A 200 -4.04 8.87 10.51
CA ALA A 200 -3.19 9.90 9.91
C ALA A 200 -3.98 11.15 9.54
N ILE A 201 -5.18 11.00 8.97
CA ILE A 201 -6.06 12.12 8.64
C ILE A 201 -6.52 12.83 9.92
N ALA A 202 -6.93 12.08 10.95
CA ALA A 202 -7.32 12.66 12.24
C ALA A 202 -6.16 13.44 12.89
N PHE A 203 -4.95 12.89 12.84
CA PHE A 203 -3.74 13.55 13.35
C PHE A 203 -3.45 14.86 12.60
N VAL A 204 -3.43 14.83 11.27
CA VAL A 204 -3.19 16.02 10.44
C VAL A 204 -4.29 17.06 10.69
N HIS A 205 -5.54 16.61 10.77
CA HIS A 205 -6.68 17.47 11.03
C HIS A 205 -6.54 18.20 12.38
N ALA A 206 -6.21 17.48 13.46
CA ALA A 206 -5.99 18.05 14.78
C ALA A 206 -4.81 19.04 14.80
N LYS A 207 -3.72 18.73 14.09
CA LYS A 207 -2.57 19.64 13.99
C LYS A 207 -2.92 20.94 13.29
N ILE A 208 -3.70 20.89 12.20
CA ILE A 208 -4.13 22.10 11.50
C ILE A 208 -5.10 22.90 12.36
N LEU A 209 -6.08 22.25 13.02
CA LEU A 209 -6.98 22.93 13.96
C LEU A 209 -6.23 23.65 15.08
N GLY A 210 -5.28 22.96 15.72
CA GLY A 210 -4.45 23.56 16.77
C GLY A 210 -3.67 24.77 16.27
N PHE A 211 -3.18 24.73 15.03
CA PHE A 211 -2.49 25.87 14.42
C PHE A 211 -3.44 27.03 14.10
N VAL A 212 -4.55 26.79 13.40
CA VAL A 212 -5.46 27.87 12.96
C VAL A 212 -6.22 28.52 14.11
N ASN A 213 -6.38 27.82 15.24
CA ASN A 213 -7.00 28.33 16.46
C ASN A 213 -5.98 28.87 17.48
N SER A 214 -4.68 28.90 17.15
CA SER A 214 -3.66 29.42 18.06
C SER A 214 -3.76 30.94 18.26
N PRO A 215 -3.35 31.48 19.42
CA PRO A 215 -3.36 32.92 19.66
C PRO A 215 -2.62 33.71 18.57
N GLY A 216 -3.18 34.84 18.17
CA GLY A 216 -2.60 35.72 17.15
C GLY A 216 -2.88 35.32 15.69
N LYS A 217 -3.70 34.28 15.44
CA LYS A 217 -4.16 33.92 14.08
C LYS A 217 -5.47 34.63 13.72
N PRO A 218 -5.62 35.14 12.47
CA PRO A 218 -6.88 35.70 12.00
C PRO A 218 -8.02 34.67 12.04
N PRO A 219 -9.23 35.02 12.54
CA PRO A 219 -10.38 34.11 12.61
C PRO A 219 -10.75 33.48 11.26
N VAL A 220 -10.51 34.21 10.16
CA VAL A 220 -10.77 33.74 8.79
C VAL A 220 -10.02 32.44 8.46
N LEU A 221 -8.83 32.20 9.04
CA LEU A 221 -8.09 30.96 8.80
C LEU A 221 -8.83 29.73 9.33
N SER A 222 -9.40 29.85 10.53
CA SER A 222 -10.19 28.79 11.15
C SER A 222 -11.50 28.55 10.40
N GLN A 223 -12.16 29.63 9.96
CA GLN A 223 -13.38 29.54 9.15
C GLN A 223 -13.15 28.83 7.81
N VAL A 224 -12.15 29.26 7.05
CA VAL A 224 -11.79 28.67 5.75
C VAL A 224 -11.42 27.20 5.92
N TYR A 225 -10.59 26.89 6.92
CA TYR A 225 -10.19 25.51 7.17
C TYR A 225 -11.38 24.63 7.57
N THR A 226 -12.29 25.11 8.42
CA THR A 226 -13.48 24.35 8.84
C THR A 226 -14.41 24.07 7.65
N GLN A 227 -14.61 25.05 6.76
CA GLN A 227 -15.37 24.84 5.52
C GLN A 227 -14.70 23.79 4.62
N PHE A 228 -13.40 23.91 4.40
CA PHE A 228 -12.63 22.94 3.63
C PHE A 228 -12.72 21.52 4.22
N ALA A 229 -12.51 21.38 5.53
CA ALA A 229 -12.63 20.11 6.23
C ALA A 229 -14.03 19.51 6.11
N GLY A 230 -15.08 20.34 6.15
CA GLY A 230 -16.47 19.92 5.91
C GLY A 230 -16.70 19.35 4.51
N ILE A 231 -16.10 19.95 3.47
CA ILE A 231 -16.18 19.42 2.09
C ILE A 231 -15.49 18.05 2.00
N ILE A 232 -14.28 17.93 2.54
CA ILE A 232 -13.54 16.66 2.55
C ILE A 232 -14.28 15.58 3.33
N ALA A 233 -14.90 15.91 4.47
CA ALA A 233 -15.69 14.98 5.26
C ALA A 233 -16.92 14.47 4.47
N ARG A 234 -17.62 15.34 3.74
CA ARG A 234 -18.74 14.95 2.86
C ARG A 234 -18.27 14.05 1.71
N PHE A 235 -17.13 14.35 1.12
CA PHE A 235 -16.52 13.51 0.09
C PHE A 235 -16.18 12.12 0.64
N GLY A 236 -15.60 12.03 1.83
CA GLY A 236 -15.26 10.77 2.50
C GLY A 236 -16.46 10.01 3.11
N GLY A 237 -17.61 10.65 3.29
CA GLY A 237 -18.81 10.10 3.94
C GLY A 237 -19.98 9.77 3.00
N SER A 238 -19.87 10.05 1.70
CA SER A 238 -20.90 9.66 0.73
C SER A 238 -20.83 8.14 0.48
N SER A 239 -21.79 7.39 0.99
CA SER A 239 -21.81 5.92 0.92
C SER A 239 -21.98 5.41 -0.51
N LEU A 240 -21.02 4.66 -1.05
CA LEU A 240 -21.37 3.54 -1.92
C LEU A 240 -21.76 2.41 -0.97
N THR A 241 -23.06 2.23 -0.71
CA THR A 241 -23.57 1.20 0.18
C THR A 241 -23.02 -0.18 -0.22
N ALA A 242 -22.11 -0.69 0.61
CA ALA A 242 -21.81 -2.12 0.67
C ALA A 242 -23.01 -2.75 1.37
N ALA A 243 -23.91 -3.36 0.59
CA ALA A 243 -24.86 -4.30 1.14
C ALA A 243 -24.04 -5.38 1.86
N ALA A 244 -24.23 -5.49 3.17
CA ALA A 244 -23.60 -6.49 4.01
C ALA A 244 -24.07 -7.88 3.55
N GLY A 245 -23.26 -8.52 2.70
CA GLY A 245 -23.35 -9.95 2.47
C GLY A 245 -22.73 -10.68 3.67
N PRO A 246 -23.34 -11.76 4.18
CA PRO A 246 -22.85 -12.47 5.35
C PRO A 246 -21.63 -13.33 4.97
N ASN A 247 -20.47 -12.70 4.72
CA ASN A 247 -19.14 -13.34 4.63
C ASN A 247 -17.98 -12.30 4.52
N ALA A 248 -18.07 -11.15 5.18
CA ALA A 248 -16.99 -10.14 5.23
C ALA A 248 -16.07 -10.33 6.45
N ALA A 249 -15.64 -11.56 6.71
CA ALA A 249 -14.54 -11.87 7.63
C ALA A 249 -13.33 -12.31 6.79
N GLY A 250 -12.37 -11.39 6.59
CA GLY A 250 -11.06 -11.72 5.99
C GLY A 250 -10.73 -10.99 4.69
N ALA A 251 -10.59 -9.66 4.73
CA ALA A 251 -9.91 -8.90 3.67
C ALA A 251 -9.20 -7.66 4.23
N GLY A 252 -8.57 -7.83 5.40
CA GLY A 252 -7.63 -6.88 5.97
C GLY A 252 -6.56 -7.69 6.70
N ALA A 253 -5.29 -7.34 6.48
CA ALA A 253 -4.09 -7.99 7.02
C ALA A 253 -3.55 -9.21 6.24
N GLY A 254 -3.19 -8.99 4.98
CA GLY A 254 -2.31 -9.88 4.19
C GLY A 254 -0.81 -9.57 4.34
N ALA A 255 -0.41 -8.86 5.39
CA ALA A 255 0.99 -8.70 5.80
C ALA A 255 1.16 -9.04 7.29
N GLY A 256 0.38 -10.02 7.75
CA GLY A 256 0.52 -10.70 9.03
C GLY A 256 1.01 -12.12 8.79
N ALA A 257 2.31 -12.35 9.02
CA ALA A 257 2.92 -13.61 9.40
C ALA A 257 2.09 -14.92 9.28
N GLY A 258 2.22 -15.61 8.14
CA GLY A 258 2.16 -17.08 8.05
C GLY A 258 0.77 -17.73 7.99
N ALA A 259 0.43 -18.22 6.80
CA ALA A 259 -0.42 -19.40 6.64
C ALA A 259 0.10 -20.19 5.44
N GLY A 260 1.18 -20.95 5.68
CA GLY A 260 1.49 -22.09 4.84
C GLY A 260 0.48 -23.20 5.15
N ALA A 261 0.11 -23.94 4.11
CA ALA A 261 -0.71 -25.16 4.14
C ALA A 261 -2.20 -24.99 4.46
N ARG A 262 -3.00 -24.72 3.42
CA ARG A 262 -4.17 -25.56 3.18
C ARG A 262 -3.84 -26.54 2.07
N ARG A 263 -3.90 -27.82 2.45
CA ARG A 263 -3.75 -29.00 1.62
C ARG A 263 -4.71 -28.92 0.43
N GLN A 264 -4.17 -29.09 -0.77
CA GLN A 264 -4.60 -30.18 -1.64
C GLN A 264 -3.51 -31.24 -1.52
#